data_AF-A0A453LLN0-F1
#
_entry.id   AF-A0A453LLN0-F1
#
_cell.length_a   1.000
_cell.length_b   1.000
_cell.length_c   1.000
_cell.angle_alpha   90.00
_cell.angle_beta   90.00
_cell.angle_gamma   90.00
#
_symmetry.space_group_name_H-M   'P 1'
#
loop_
_entity.id
_entity.type
_entity.pdbx_description
1 polymer ?
#
loop_
_entity_poly.entity_id
_entity_poly.type
_entity_poly.pdbx_seq_one_letter_code
_entity_poly.pdbx_strand_id
1 'polypeptide(L)'
;PGTCTCTTRGRGGGSRSVPARPAGRSACTSAASRPTTTATSATPAPTSPSMSSSGSYLRYLDYEVRYVRNFTDIDDKIIARANQLGEDPFSLSKRYSDDFLSDMAHLQCLPPSVEPRVSDHIDQIVTMIKQIIDNGCAYVVSGDVYFSVDNFPEYGKLSGRKLDDNRAGERVAVDDRKKNPADFALWKAAKDGEPWWDSPWGPGRPGWHIECSAMSAQYLGNSFDIHGGGEDLIFPHHENEIAQSRAACCDSSINYWVHNGFVNVNGH
;
A
#
# COMPACT_ATOMS: atom_id res chain seq x y z
N PRO A 1 -18.30 -24.05 -20.79
CA PRO A 1 -19.21 -24.32 -19.65
C PRO A 1 -18.46 -25.07 -18.54
N GLY A 2 -17.94 -24.31 -17.59
CA GLY A 2 -17.22 -24.83 -16.42
C GLY A 2 -17.35 -23.80 -15.31
N THR A 3 -18.55 -23.72 -14.74
CA THR A 3 -18.86 -22.89 -13.57
C THR A 3 -18.13 -23.46 -12.36
N CYS A 4 -17.06 -22.82 -11.92
CA CYS A 4 -16.47 -23.05 -10.60
C CYS A 4 -17.37 -22.38 -9.56
N THR A 5 -18.31 -23.15 -8.99
CA THR A 5 -19.07 -22.73 -7.81
C THR A 5 -18.26 -23.05 -6.57
N CYS A 6 -17.73 -22.02 -5.90
CA CYS A 6 -17.11 -22.16 -4.59
C CYS A 6 -18.09 -21.64 -3.53
N THR A 7 -18.76 -22.56 -2.84
CA THR A 7 -19.58 -22.27 -1.65
C THR A 7 -18.77 -22.52 -0.39
N THR A 8 -18.62 -21.50 0.47
CA THR A 8 -18.42 -21.72 1.91
C THR A 8 -19.08 -20.62 2.76
N ARG A 9 -19.96 -21.07 3.66
CA ARG A 9 -20.48 -20.43 4.88
C ARG A 9 -19.32 -20.07 5.83
N GLY A 10 -19.38 -19.15 6.79
CA GLY A 10 -20.47 -18.36 7.36
C GLY A 10 -19.91 -17.33 8.37
N ARG A 11 -20.83 -16.51 8.88
CA ARG A 11 -20.70 -15.27 9.65
C ARG A 11 -19.87 -15.35 10.96
N GLY A 12 -19.28 -14.22 11.32
CA GLY A 12 -18.89 -13.89 12.69
C GLY A 12 -17.93 -12.70 12.77
N GLY A 13 -18.46 -11.47 12.82
CA GLY A 13 -17.67 -10.27 13.07
C GLY A 13 -17.16 -10.25 14.52
N GLY A 14 -15.86 -10.40 14.67
CA GLY A 14 -15.10 -10.28 15.91
C GLY A 14 -13.64 -10.52 15.58
N SER A 15 -12.72 -9.68 16.11
CA SER A 15 -11.29 -9.89 15.97
C SER A 15 -10.93 -11.23 16.62
N ARG A 16 -10.68 -12.26 15.82
CA ARG A 16 -10.20 -13.55 16.28
C ARG A 16 -8.69 -13.58 16.15
N SER A 17 -8.00 -13.85 17.26
CA SER A 17 -6.61 -14.27 17.21
C SER A 17 -6.53 -15.64 16.52
N VAL A 18 -5.91 -15.67 15.35
CA VAL A 18 -5.58 -16.92 14.64
C VAL A 18 -4.09 -17.16 14.82
N PRO A 19 -3.63 -18.35 15.25
CA PRO A 19 -2.21 -18.64 15.29
C PRO A 19 -1.60 -18.50 13.89
N ALA A 20 -0.61 -17.62 13.74
CA ALA A 20 0.15 -17.54 12.51
C ALA A 20 1.00 -18.80 12.35
N ARG A 21 0.88 -19.48 11.20
CA ARG A 21 1.72 -20.63 10.83
C ARG A 21 2.34 -20.34 9.46
N PRO A 22 3.42 -19.54 9.40
CA PRO A 22 4.09 -19.22 8.14
C PRO A 22 4.59 -20.50 7.45
N ALA A 23 4.52 -20.56 6.12
CA ALA A 23 4.80 -21.78 5.36
C ALA A 23 6.31 -22.10 5.18
N GLY A 24 7.19 -21.48 5.96
CA GLY A 24 8.65 -21.56 5.83
C GLY A 24 9.19 -20.43 4.96
N ARG A 25 10.08 -19.61 5.54
CA ARG A 25 10.52 -18.27 5.09
C ARG A 25 9.41 -17.21 5.24
N SER A 26 9.25 -16.68 6.46
CA SER A 26 8.25 -15.67 6.77
C SER A 26 8.64 -14.33 6.15
N ALA A 27 7.78 -13.82 5.27
CA ALA A 27 7.91 -12.49 4.72
C ALA A 27 6.94 -11.54 5.43
N CYS A 28 7.47 -10.43 5.93
CA CYS A 28 6.69 -9.36 6.57
C CYS A 28 6.85 -8.10 5.72
N THR A 29 5.75 -7.54 5.22
CA THR A 29 5.75 -6.18 4.69
C THR A 29 5.21 -5.22 5.74
N SER A 30 5.77 -4.02 5.78
CA SER A 30 5.10 -2.89 6.38
C SER A 30 5.19 -1.71 5.42
N ALA A 31 4.05 -1.16 5.02
CA ALA A 31 4.07 0.16 4.39
C ALA A 31 4.44 1.19 5.46
N ALA A 32 5.60 1.84 5.36
CA ALA A 32 5.84 3.08 6.10
C ALA A 32 5.11 4.22 5.37
N SER A 33 3.79 4.11 5.24
CA SER A 33 3.00 5.19 4.69
C SER A 33 2.96 6.32 5.71
N ARG A 34 3.73 7.38 5.39
CA ARG A 34 3.79 8.73 5.97
C ARG A 34 5.11 9.02 6.69
N PRO A 35 6.13 9.54 5.99
CA PRO A 35 6.90 10.62 6.60
C PRO A 35 5.91 11.77 6.81
N THR A 36 5.59 12.05 8.07
CA THR A 36 4.55 12.98 8.52
C THR A 36 4.74 14.36 7.86
N THR A 37 3.90 14.68 6.88
CA THR A 37 3.86 15.96 6.15
C THR A 37 3.31 17.13 6.98
N THR A 38 3.25 17.01 8.31
CA THR A 38 2.76 18.04 9.25
C THR A 38 3.80 18.25 10.34
N ALA A 39 4.26 19.49 10.49
CA ALA A 39 5.40 19.94 11.28
C ALA A 39 5.25 19.83 12.82
N THR A 40 4.67 18.75 13.35
CA THR A 40 4.54 18.53 14.79
C THR A 40 4.68 17.05 15.13
N SER A 41 5.80 16.73 15.79
CA SER A 41 6.24 15.44 16.32
C SER A 41 6.71 14.38 15.30
N ALA A 42 8.03 14.18 15.29
CA ALA A 42 8.74 13.00 14.79
C ALA A 42 8.48 11.79 15.70
N THR A 43 7.20 11.49 15.99
CA THR A 43 6.88 10.22 16.66
C THR A 43 6.74 9.20 15.55
N PRO A 44 7.58 8.17 15.49
CA PRO A 44 7.41 7.13 14.48
C PRO A 44 6.04 6.50 14.64
N ALA A 45 5.34 6.28 13.52
CA ALA A 45 4.05 5.62 13.54
C ALA A 45 4.20 4.26 14.26
N PRO A 46 3.29 3.90 15.19
CA PRO A 46 3.36 2.68 16.02
C PRO A 46 3.51 1.38 15.22
N THR A 47 3.17 1.43 13.93
CA THR A 47 3.30 0.36 12.96
C THR A 47 4.73 -0.19 12.83
N SER A 48 5.73 0.68 12.70
CA SER A 48 7.11 0.20 12.45
C SER A 48 7.72 -0.54 13.65
N PRO A 49 7.57 -0.05 14.90
CA PRO A 49 7.92 -0.83 16.09
C PRO A 49 7.13 -2.15 16.23
N SER A 50 5.84 -2.16 15.88
CA SER A 50 5.01 -3.37 15.94
C SER A 50 5.49 -4.46 14.97
N MET A 51 5.81 -4.09 13.73
CA MET A 51 6.33 -5.02 12.72
C MET A 51 7.75 -5.48 13.03
N SER A 52 8.60 -4.60 13.57
CA SER A 52 9.90 -4.94 14.14
C SER A 52 9.79 -6.01 15.25
N SER A 53 8.81 -5.85 16.15
CA SER A 53 8.57 -6.80 17.24
C SER A 53 8.12 -8.16 16.71
N SER A 54 7.22 -8.16 15.73
CA SER A 54 6.76 -9.38 15.05
C SER A 54 7.90 -10.11 14.34
N GLY A 55 8.74 -9.38 13.60
CA GLY A 55 9.92 -9.92 12.93
C GLY A 55 10.95 -10.49 13.90
N SER A 56 11.22 -9.78 15.00
CA SER A 56 12.12 -10.25 16.06
C SER A 56 11.62 -11.54 16.71
N TYR A 57 10.31 -11.62 17.00
CA TYR A 57 9.70 -12.83 17.58
C TYR A 57 9.75 -14.02 16.63
N LEU A 58 9.48 -13.82 15.34
CA LEU A 58 9.61 -14.89 14.34
C LEU A 58 11.05 -15.39 14.21
N ARG A 59 12.04 -14.49 14.25
CA ARG A 59 13.47 -14.88 14.28
C ARG A 59 13.84 -15.65 15.55
N TYR A 60 13.29 -15.26 16.69
CA TYR A 60 13.46 -15.99 17.95
C TYR A 60 12.88 -17.43 17.88
N LEU A 61 11.83 -17.63 17.08
CA LEU A 61 11.26 -18.95 16.78
C LEU A 61 11.99 -19.69 15.63
N ASP A 62 13.22 -19.28 15.29
CA ASP A 62 14.07 -19.87 14.24
C ASP A 62 13.49 -19.79 12.80
N TYR A 63 12.56 -18.87 12.52
CA TYR A 63 12.16 -18.58 11.15
C TYR A 63 13.20 -17.71 10.43
N GLU A 64 13.48 -18.03 9.17
CA GLU A 64 14.14 -17.10 8.25
C GLU A 64 13.16 -15.99 7.87
N VAL A 65 13.44 -14.75 8.28
CA VAL A 65 12.54 -13.60 8.07
C VAL A 65 13.09 -12.65 7.04
N ARG A 66 12.33 -12.44 5.95
CA ARG A 66 12.57 -11.37 4.97
C ARG A 66 11.60 -10.22 5.24
N TYR A 67 12.09 -9.16 5.88
CA TYR A 67 11.29 -8.00 6.24
C TYR A 67 11.49 -6.89 5.20
N VAL A 68 10.41 -6.43 4.57
CA VAL A 68 10.44 -5.36 3.55
C VAL A 68 9.62 -4.17 4.03
N ARG A 69 10.20 -2.97 4.01
CA ARG A 69 9.51 -1.72 4.37
C ARG A 69 9.79 -0.64 3.36
N ASN A 70 8.80 -0.17 2.62
CA ASN A 70 9.03 0.86 1.60
C ASN A 70 9.01 2.27 2.18
N PHE A 71 9.62 3.20 1.44
CA PHE A 71 9.38 4.64 1.57
C PHE A 71 8.57 5.13 0.37
N THR A 72 7.41 5.74 0.61
CA THR A 72 6.75 6.59 -0.38
C THR A 72 7.47 7.93 -0.40
N ASP A 73 8.38 8.10 -1.36
CA ASP A 73 9.21 9.30 -1.50
C ASP A 73 8.70 10.29 -2.56
N ILE A 74 7.58 9.95 -3.20
CA ILE A 74 6.83 10.82 -4.11
C ILE A 74 5.32 10.62 -3.90
N ASP A 75 4.60 11.67 -3.53
CA ASP A 75 3.13 11.68 -3.44
C ASP A 75 2.58 13.12 -3.52
N ASP A 76 1.26 13.27 -3.63
CA ASP A 76 0.59 14.58 -3.69
C ASP A 76 0.97 15.48 -2.49
N LYS A 77 1.08 14.90 -1.28
CA LYS A 77 1.38 15.66 -0.06
C LYS A 77 2.84 16.06 0.02
N ILE A 78 3.76 15.18 -0.37
CA ILE A 78 5.19 15.50 -0.49
C ILE A 78 5.38 16.63 -1.50
N ILE A 79 4.79 16.53 -2.70
CA ILE A 79 4.90 17.56 -3.74
C ILE A 79 4.31 18.89 -3.24
N ALA A 80 3.10 18.86 -2.67
CA ALA A 80 2.47 20.06 -2.15
C ALA A 80 3.30 20.71 -1.03
N ARG A 81 3.91 19.91 -0.15
CA ARG A 81 4.74 20.41 0.95
C ARG A 81 6.08 20.96 0.45
N ALA A 82 6.72 20.28 -0.49
CA ALA A 82 7.96 20.72 -1.11
C ALA A 82 7.76 22.07 -1.82
N ASN A 83 6.65 22.22 -2.56
CA ASN A 83 6.27 23.49 -3.18
C ASN A 83 6.03 24.62 -2.16
N GLN A 84 5.40 24.33 -1.02
CA GLN A 84 5.22 25.32 0.07
C GLN A 84 6.56 25.76 0.67
N LEU A 85 7.54 24.86 0.73
CA LEU A 85 8.86 25.11 1.32
C LEU A 85 9.87 25.64 0.29
N GLY A 86 9.54 25.62 -0.99
CA GLY A 86 10.45 26.01 -2.07
C GLY A 86 11.65 25.06 -2.20
N GLU A 87 11.47 23.79 -1.85
CA GLU A 87 12.52 22.76 -1.90
C GLU A 87 12.16 21.65 -2.88
N ASP A 88 13.15 20.84 -3.28
CA ASP A 88 12.93 19.67 -4.12
C ASP A 88 12.21 18.54 -3.32
N PRO A 89 11.17 17.90 -3.88
CA PRO A 89 10.38 16.88 -3.17
C PRO A 89 11.21 15.65 -2.76
N PHE A 90 12.21 15.24 -3.56
CA PHE A 90 13.04 14.09 -3.19
C PHE A 90 13.99 14.43 -2.05
N SER A 91 14.52 15.65 -2.02
CA SER A 91 15.32 16.17 -0.92
C SER A 91 14.51 16.23 0.38
N LEU A 92 13.25 16.67 0.30
CA LEU A 92 12.31 16.67 1.42
C LEU A 92 12.05 15.24 1.94
N SER A 93 11.69 14.33 1.03
CA SER A 93 11.43 12.93 1.35
C SER A 93 12.65 12.25 1.97
N LYS A 94 13.86 12.52 1.44
CA LYS A 94 15.11 11.99 1.96
C LYS A 94 15.34 12.44 3.41
N ARG A 95 15.20 13.75 3.69
CA ARG A 95 15.37 14.29 5.04
C ARG A 95 14.46 13.60 6.05
N TYR A 96 13.17 13.48 5.74
CA TYR A 96 12.24 12.77 6.63
C TYR A 96 12.49 11.27 6.71
N SER A 97 12.97 10.63 5.64
CA SER A 97 13.38 9.22 5.68
C SER A 97 14.55 9.04 6.66
N ASP A 98 15.55 9.91 6.60
CA ASP A 98 16.73 9.87 7.47
C ASP A 98 16.35 10.09 8.95
N ASP A 99 15.47 11.05 9.22
CA ASP A 99 14.92 11.30 10.57
C ASP A 99 14.19 10.05 11.10
N PHE A 100 13.32 9.46 10.27
CA PHE A 100 12.60 8.24 10.64
C PHE A 100 13.53 7.05 10.92
N LEU A 101 14.59 6.86 10.12
CA LEU A 101 15.59 5.82 10.35
C LEU A 101 16.35 6.04 11.66
N SER A 102 16.68 7.29 11.97
CA SER A 102 17.27 7.67 13.26
C SER A 102 16.36 7.30 14.44
N ASP A 103 15.07 7.62 14.35
CA ASP A 103 14.09 7.29 15.38
C ASP A 103 13.93 5.77 15.56
N MET A 104 13.90 5.01 14.45
CA MET A 104 13.86 3.54 14.49
C MET A 104 15.08 2.94 15.19
N ALA A 105 16.26 3.49 14.95
CA ALA A 105 17.49 3.05 15.61
C ALA A 105 17.46 3.38 17.11
N HIS A 106 17.01 4.57 17.50
CA HIS A 106 16.86 4.96 18.90
C HIS A 106 15.86 4.08 19.66
N LEU A 107 14.80 3.62 18.97
CA LEU A 107 13.81 2.67 19.51
C LEU A 107 14.27 1.21 19.45
N GLN A 108 15.50 0.93 19.02
CA GLN A 108 16.04 -0.42 18.87
C GLN A 108 15.17 -1.32 18.01
N CYS A 109 14.49 -0.75 17.02
CA CYS A 109 13.69 -1.52 16.08
C CYS A 109 14.60 -2.37 15.19
N LEU A 110 14.16 -3.59 14.90
CA LEU A 110 14.80 -4.48 13.95
C LEU A 110 14.80 -3.81 12.57
N PRO A 111 15.97 -3.62 11.94
CA PRO A 111 16.02 -3.06 10.60
C PRO A 111 15.42 -4.05 9.58
N PRO A 112 14.69 -3.55 8.58
CA PRO A 112 14.23 -4.37 7.46
C PRO A 112 15.39 -4.95 6.64
N SER A 113 15.11 -6.08 6.00
CA SER A 113 16.01 -6.71 5.04
C SER A 113 16.16 -5.89 3.76
N VAL A 114 15.11 -5.15 3.37
CA VAL A 114 15.06 -4.29 2.19
C VAL A 114 14.20 -3.07 2.47
N GLU A 115 14.66 -1.88 2.06
CA GLU A 115 13.88 -0.63 2.11
C GLU A 115 13.76 0.05 0.74
N PRO A 116 12.78 -0.38 -0.09
CA PRO A 116 12.64 0.20 -1.42
C PRO A 116 12.00 1.59 -1.39
N ARG A 117 12.40 2.44 -2.33
CA ARG A 117 11.78 3.74 -2.61
C ARG A 117 10.92 3.65 -3.86
N VAL A 118 9.82 4.40 -3.90
CA VAL A 118 8.90 4.39 -5.05
C VAL A 118 9.60 4.87 -6.31
N SER A 119 10.40 5.94 -6.20
CA SER A 119 11.14 6.52 -7.31
C SER A 119 12.10 5.54 -8.01
N ASP A 120 12.59 4.52 -7.28
CA ASP A 120 13.49 3.48 -7.80
C ASP A 120 12.74 2.28 -8.43
N HIS A 121 11.39 2.26 -8.39
CA HIS A 121 10.57 1.09 -8.74
C HIS A 121 9.50 1.37 -9.82
N ILE A 122 9.69 2.43 -10.59
CA ILE A 122 8.72 2.86 -11.60
C ILE A 122 8.50 1.79 -12.67
N ASP A 123 9.55 1.08 -13.10
CA ASP A 123 9.44 0.02 -14.10
C ASP A 123 8.56 -1.14 -13.62
N GLN A 124 8.70 -1.55 -12.35
CA GLN A 124 7.87 -2.59 -11.74
C GLN A 124 6.41 -2.13 -11.63
N ILE A 125 6.20 -0.86 -11.26
CA ILE A 125 4.85 -0.29 -11.18
C ILE A 125 4.20 -0.25 -12.57
N VAL A 126 4.88 0.30 -13.58
CA VAL A 126 4.38 0.34 -14.97
C VAL A 126 4.09 -1.07 -15.48
N THR A 127 4.94 -2.05 -15.15
CA THR A 127 4.73 -3.45 -15.53
C THR A 127 3.47 -4.03 -14.90
N MET A 128 3.25 -3.81 -13.60
CA MET A 128 2.05 -4.28 -12.91
C MET A 128 0.79 -3.60 -13.46
N ILE A 129 0.82 -2.30 -13.75
CA ILE A 129 -0.33 -1.59 -14.32
C ILE A 129 -0.68 -2.15 -15.71
N LYS A 130 0.32 -2.46 -16.55
CA LYS A 130 0.08 -3.14 -17.84
C LYS A 130 -0.66 -4.47 -17.63
N GLN A 131 -0.21 -5.30 -16.69
CA GLN A 131 -0.86 -6.58 -16.38
C GLN A 131 -2.31 -6.39 -15.94
N ILE A 132 -2.59 -5.40 -15.08
CA ILE A 132 -3.97 -5.10 -14.63
C ILE A 132 -4.85 -4.66 -15.81
N ILE A 133 -4.31 -3.85 -16.73
CA ILE A 133 -5.02 -3.43 -17.95
C ILE A 133 -5.28 -4.65 -18.86
N ASP A 134 -4.27 -5.47 -19.11
CA ASP A 134 -4.36 -6.66 -19.98
C ASP A 134 -5.39 -7.66 -19.44
N ASN A 135 -5.52 -7.75 -18.12
CA ASN A 135 -6.53 -8.56 -17.43
C ASN A 135 -7.91 -7.87 -17.32
N GLY A 136 -8.10 -6.72 -17.96
CA GLY A 136 -9.39 -6.02 -18.05
C GLY A 136 -9.83 -5.33 -16.76
N CYS A 137 -8.95 -5.16 -15.78
CA CYS A 137 -9.26 -4.57 -14.47
C CYS A 137 -8.89 -3.09 -14.35
N ALA A 138 -8.42 -2.46 -15.43
CA ALA A 138 -8.10 -1.04 -15.47
C ALA A 138 -8.45 -0.41 -16.83
N TYR A 139 -8.55 0.91 -16.84
CA TYR A 139 -8.81 1.68 -18.05
C TYR A 139 -8.06 3.03 -18.04
N VAL A 140 -7.75 3.52 -19.23
CA VAL A 140 -7.01 4.79 -19.45
C VAL A 140 -7.99 5.91 -19.76
N VAL A 141 -7.81 7.09 -19.17
CA VAL A 141 -8.54 8.31 -19.50
C VAL A 141 -7.61 9.51 -19.49
N SER A 142 -7.40 10.14 -20.64
CA SER A 142 -6.59 11.37 -20.76
C SER A 142 -5.20 11.28 -20.11
N GLY A 143 -4.55 10.12 -20.20
CA GLY A 143 -3.22 9.84 -19.61
C GLY A 143 -3.25 9.31 -18.17
N ASP A 144 -4.35 9.48 -17.46
CA ASP A 144 -4.59 8.80 -16.17
C ASP A 144 -4.95 7.33 -16.43
N VAL A 145 -4.57 6.45 -15.50
CA VAL A 145 -5.01 5.05 -15.48
C VAL A 145 -5.73 4.77 -14.18
N TYR A 146 -6.96 4.25 -14.27
CA TYR A 146 -7.77 3.90 -13.11
C TYR A 146 -8.00 2.40 -13.02
N PHE A 147 -8.01 1.88 -11.80
CA PHE A 147 -8.50 0.55 -11.50
C PHE A 147 -10.03 0.55 -11.50
N SER A 148 -10.65 -0.42 -12.17
CA SER A 148 -12.10 -0.58 -12.22
C SER A 148 -12.57 -1.53 -11.13
N VAL A 149 -13.15 -0.99 -10.06
CA VAL A 149 -13.61 -1.82 -8.92
C VAL A 149 -14.74 -2.77 -9.31
N ASP A 150 -15.56 -2.39 -10.29
CA ASP A 150 -16.65 -3.23 -10.82
C ASP A 150 -16.13 -4.51 -11.50
N ASN A 151 -14.90 -4.46 -12.01
CA ASN A 151 -14.25 -5.61 -12.64
C ASN A 151 -13.50 -6.50 -11.62
N PHE A 152 -13.61 -6.21 -10.32
CA PHE A 152 -13.02 -7.01 -9.24
C PHE A 152 -14.08 -7.41 -8.20
N PRO A 153 -14.80 -8.52 -8.39
CA PRO A 153 -15.95 -8.90 -7.55
C PRO A 153 -15.64 -9.14 -6.06
N GLU A 154 -14.37 -9.37 -5.70
CA GLU A 154 -13.94 -9.58 -4.30
C GLU A 154 -13.56 -8.27 -3.58
N TYR A 155 -13.76 -7.10 -4.22
CA TYR A 155 -13.43 -5.81 -3.62
C TYR A 155 -14.24 -5.53 -2.35
N GLY A 156 -13.58 -5.07 -1.29
CA GLY A 156 -14.21 -4.78 0.00
C GLY A 156 -14.18 -5.95 0.99
N LYS A 157 -13.60 -7.10 0.60
CA LYS A 157 -13.57 -8.32 1.43
C LYS A 157 -12.67 -8.16 2.66
N LEU A 158 -11.58 -7.39 2.59
CA LEU A 158 -10.71 -7.17 3.74
C LEU A 158 -11.37 -6.26 4.78
N SER A 159 -11.89 -5.13 4.34
CA SER A 159 -12.51 -4.11 5.18
C SER A 159 -13.94 -4.46 5.61
N GLY A 160 -14.60 -5.39 4.93
CA GLY A 160 -16.00 -5.73 5.12
C GLY A 160 -16.97 -4.65 4.64
N ARG A 161 -16.47 -3.61 3.95
CA ARG A 161 -17.30 -2.52 3.41
C ARG A 161 -18.01 -2.98 2.14
N LYS A 162 -19.27 -2.56 1.97
CA LYS A 162 -19.96 -2.71 0.69
C LYS A 162 -19.62 -1.54 -0.21
N LEU A 163 -19.60 -1.78 -1.53
CA LEU A 163 -19.38 -0.73 -2.53
C LEU A 163 -20.36 0.45 -2.37
N ASP A 164 -21.60 0.19 -1.96
CA ASP A 164 -22.61 1.24 -1.71
C ASP A 164 -22.28 2.13 -0.50
N ASP A 165 -21.58 1.60 0.51
CA ASP A 165 -21.18 2.34 1.72
C ASP A 165 -19.97 3.25 1.45
N ASN A 166 -19.18 2.96 0.40
CA ASN A 166 -18.01 3.76 0.03
C ASN A 166 -18.35 5.14 -0.55
N ARG A 167 -19.61 5.35 -0.97
CA ARG A 167 -20.08 6.66 -1.46
C ARG A 167 -20.14 7.74 -0.37
N ALA A 168 -20.21 7.34 0.91
CA ALA A 168 -20.48 8.26 2.02
C ALA A 168 -19.23 8.96 2.60
N GLY A 169 -18.02 8.69 2.08
CA GLY A 169 -16.75 9.12 2.69
C GLY A 169 -15.83 9.99 1.84
N GLU A 170 -16.20 10.35 0.61
CA GLU A 170 -15.28 11.05 -0.32
C GLU A 170 -15.04 12.50 0.10
N ARG A 171 -13.94 12.73 0.84
CA ARG A 171 -13.30 14.05 1.05
C ARG A 171 -12.46 14.50 -0.15
N VAL A 172 -12.52 13.79 -1.28
CA VAL A 172 -11.81 14.09 -2.51
C VAL A 172 -12.84 14.52 -3.56
N ALA A 173 -12.55 15.57 -4.32
CA ALA A 173 -13.43 16.00 -5.40
C ALA A 173 -13.72 14.82 -6.34
N VAL A 174 -15.00 14.55 -6.61
CA VAL A 174 -15.42 13.52 -7.56
C VAL A 174 -14.82 13.86 -8.92
N ASP A 175 -14.01 12.96 -9.44
CA ASP A 175 -13.50 13.08 -10.80
C ASP A 175 -14.55 12.49 -11.75
N ASP A 176 -15.33 13.36 -12.39
CA ASP A 176 -16.44 12.99 -13.29
C ASP A 176 -15.99 12.12 -14.48
N ARG A 177 -14.68 12.00 -14.72
CA ARG A 177 -14.11 11.13 -15.75
C ARG A 177 -14.07 9.66 -15.35
N LYS A 178 -14.23 9.34 -14.06
CA LYS A 178 -14.26 7.95 -13.58
C LYS A 178 -15.55 7.26 -13.99
N LYS A 179 -15.46 5.98 -14.33
CA LYS A 179 -16.64 5.16 -14.64
C LYS A 179 -17.44 4.85 -13.38
N ASN A 180 -16.74 4.65 -12.27
CA ASN A 180 -17.30 4.47 -10.94
C ASN A 180 -16.57 5.39 -9.95
N PRO A 181 -17.27 6.11 -9.05
CA PRO A 181 -16.62 6.97 -8.04
C PRO A 181 -15.55 6.26 -7.20
N ALA A 182 -15.78 4.97 -6.91
CA ALA A 182 -14.87 4.12 -6.14
C ALA A 182 -13.62 3.66 -6.93
N ASP A 183 -13.55 3.91 -8.24
CA ASP A 183 -12.35 3.66 -9.04
C ASP A 183 -11.19 4.54 -8.53
N PHE A 184 -9.99 3.97 -8.45
CA PHE A 184 -8.81 4.64 -7.90
C PHE A 184 -7.66 4.65 -8.89
N ALA A 185 -6.82 5.69 -8.79
CA ALA A 185 -5.72 5.89 -9.73
C ALA A 185 -4.62 4.84 -9.52
N LEU A 186 -4.20 4.23 -10.63
CA LEU A 186 -2.98 3.44 -10.76
C LEU A 186 -1.82 4.30 -11.28
N TRP A 187 -2.13 5.17 -12.23
CA TRP A 187 -1.19 6.14 -12.81
C TRP A 187 -1.90 7.48 -12.93
N LYS A 188 -1.19 8.56 -12.60
CA LYS A 188 -1.70 9.94 -12.68
C LYS A 188 -0.89 10.68 -13.73
N ALA A 189 -1.56 11.27 -14.71
CA ALA A 189 -0.93 12.10 -15.71
C ALA A 189 -0.17 13.25 -15.02
N ALA A 190 1.00 13.60 -15.56
CA ALA A 190 1.83 14.65 -15.02
C ALA A 190 1.09 16.00 -15.07
N LYS A 191 1.24 16.80 -14.00
CA LYS A 191 0.85 18.20 -13.99
C LYS A 191 2.09 19.07 -14.12
N ASP A 192 1.90 20.29 -14.60
CA ASP A 192 2.99 21.25 -14.76
C ASP A 192 3.75 21.46 -13.45
N GLY A 193 5.06 21.26 -13.49
CA GLY A 193 5.96 21.42 -12.35
C GLY A 193 5.99 20.25 -11.36
N GLU A 194 5.22 19.18 -11.57
CA GLU A 194 5.34 17.95 -10.75
C GLU A 194 6.43 17.01 -11.32
N PRO A 195 7.14 16.24 -10.47
CA PRO A 195 7.99 15.15 -10.95
C PRO A 195 7.19 14.10 -11.71
N TRP A 196 7.78 13.56 -12.77
CA TRP A 196 7.13 12.56 -13.63
C TRP A 196 8.15 11.59 -14.24
N TRP A 197 7.62 10.47 -14.73
CA TRP A 197 8.33 9.44 -15.47
C TRP A 197 7.59 9.11 -16.76
N ASP A 198 8.33 8.64 -17.77
CA ASP A 198 7.75 8.14 -19.01
C ASP A 198 6.95 6.86 -18.78
N SER A 199 5.83 6.74 -19.47
CA SER A 199 5.01 5.53 -19.46
C SER A 199 4.28 5.35 -20.79
N PRO A 200 3.73 4.14 -21.07
CA PRO A 200 2.90 3.91 -22.25
C PRO A 200 1.65 4.80 -22.33
N TRP A 201 1.24 5.40 -21.21
CA TRP A 201 0.06 6.27 -21.11
C TRP A 201 0.42 7.76 -21.12
N GLY A 202 1.70 8.08 -21.35
CA GLY A 202 2.23 9.44 -21.29
C GLY A 202 2.99 9.72 -19.98
N PRO A 203 3.59 10.91 -19.86
CA PRO A 203 4.31 11.31 -18.66
C PRO A 203 3.37 11.35 -17.46
N GLY A 204 3.82 10.81 -16.33
CA GLY A 204 3.03 10.80 -15.10
C GLY A 204 3.75 10.18 -13.93
N ARG A 205 2.98 9.73 -12.94
CA ARG A 205 3.49 9.16 -11.69
C ARG A 205 2.52 8.12 -11.13
N PRO A 206 3.01 7.21 -10.28
CA PRO A 206 2.16 6.18 -9.70
C PRO A 206 1.07 6.75 -8.78
N GLY A 207 -0.03 6.00 -8.67
CA GLY A 207 -1.00 6.16 -7.58
C GLY A 207 -0.51 5.50 -6.29
N TRP A 208 -0.92 6.04 -5.14
CA TRP A 208 -0.40 5.63 -3.82
C TRP A 208 -0.45 4.11 -3.56
N HIS A 209 -1.50 3.42 -4.00
CA HIS A 209 -1.69 1.99 -3.67
C HIS A 209 -0.82 1.06 -4.53
N ILE A 210 -0.58 1.41 -5.80
CA ILE A 210 0.12 0.50 -6.74
C ILE A 210 1.59 0.32 -6.38
N GLU A 211 2.15 1.30 -5.67
CA GLU A 211 3.50 1.30 -5.12
C GLU A 211 3.76 0.06 -4.26
N CYS A 212 2.95 -0.15 -3.23
CA CYS A 212 3.10 -1.25 -2.28
C CYS A 212 2.86 -2.60 -2.95
N SER A 213 1.87 -2.70 -3.83
CA SER A 213 1.60 -3.91 -4.63
C SER A 213 2.82 -4.32 -5.46
N ALA A 214 3.38 -3.39 -6.24
CA ALA A 214 4.51 -3.67 -7.13
C ALA A 214 5.81 -3.99 -6.35
N MET A 215 6.12 -3.20 -5.32
CA MET A 215 7.34 -3.42 -4.52
C MET A 215 7.25 -4.71 -3.70
N SER A 216 6.10 -5.03 -3.08
CA SER A 216 5.96 -6.29 -2.34
C SER A 216 6.11 -7.49 -3.27
N ALA A 217 5.48 -7.48 -4.44
CA ALA A 217 5.64 -8.52 -5.45
C ALA A 217 7.11 -8.69 -5.90
N GLN A 218 7.84 -7.59 -6.11
CA GLN A 218 9.25 -7.62 -6.51
C GLN A 218 10.16 -8.30 -5.48
N TYR A 219 9.94 -8.05 -4.19
CA TYR A 219 10.86 -8.52 -3.15
C TYR A 219 10.44 -9.80 -2.44
N LEU A 220 9.15 -10.12 -2.46
CA LEU A 220 8.55 -11.24 -1.73
C LEU A 220 7.81 -12.22 -2.65
N GLY A 221 7.61 -11.87 -3.92
CA GLY A 221 6.78 -12.61 -4.85
C GLY A 221 5.29 -12.28 -4.71
N ASN A 222 4.48 -12.87 -5.58
CA ASN A 222 3.03 -12.65 -5.62
C ASN A 222 2.29 -13.26 -4.40
N SER A 223 2.95 -14.15 -3.66
CA SER A 223 2.37 -14.81 -2.49
C SER A 223 3.35 -14.79 -1.32
N PHE A 224 2.90 -14.25 -0.17
CA PHE A 224 3.71 -14.13 1.04
C PHE A 224 2.85 -14.18 2.32
N ASP A 225 3.50 -14.27 3.47
CA ASP A 225 2.80 -14.61 4.72
C ASP A 225 2.10 -13.42 5.39
N ILE A 226 2.82 -12.33 5.68
CA ILE A 226 2.33 -11.26 6.55
C ILE A 226 2.41 -9.91 5.84
N HIS A 227 1.27 -9.23 5.72
CA HIS A 227 1.20 -7.83 5.32
C HIS A 227 0.71 -6.96 6.48
N GLY A 228 1.52 -5.98 6.86
CA GLY A 228 1.31 -5.15 8.04
C GLY A 228 1.10 -3.66 7.76
N GLY A 229 0.33 -2.99 8.60
CA GLY A 229 0.17 -1.54 8.54
C GLY A 229 -0.68 -0.96 9.67
N GLY A 230 -0.92 0.35 9.68
CA GLY A 230 -1.89 0.97 10.58
C GLY A 230 -3.33 0.54 10.30
N GLU A 231 -4.21 0.62 11.30
CA GLU A 231 -5.66 0.37 11.14
C GLU A 231 -6.29 1.29 10.08
N ASP A 232 -5.78 2.52 9.92
CA ASP A 232 -6.20 3.45 8.86
C ASP A 232 -5.87 2.97 7.44
N LEU A 233 -4.96 2.00 7.30
CA LEU A 233 -4.59 1.43 6.01
C LEU A 233 -5.47 0.26 5.59
N ILE A 234 -6.32 -0.29 6.46
CA ILE A 234 -7.28 -1.35 6.08
C ILE A 234 -8.08 -0.92 4.84
N PHE A 235 -8.59 0.31 4.86
CA PHE A 235 -9.29 0.91 3.74
C PHE A 235 -8.94 2.40 3.59
N PRO A 236 -8.63 2.89 2.37
CA PRO A 236 -8.67 2.14 1.11
C PRO A 236 -7.37 1.38 0.79
N HIS A 237 -6.29 1.58 1.55
CA HIS A 237 -4.94 1.22 1.09
C HIS A 237 -4.73 -0.28 0.83
N HIS A 238 -4.83 -1.11 1.87
CA HIS A 238 -4.62 -2.55 1.76
C HIS A 238 -5.72 -3.26 0.95
N GLU A 239 -6.96 -2.75 0.96
CA GLU A 239 -8.03 -3.26 0.08
C GLU A 239 -7.65 -3.07 -1.40
N ASN A 240 -7.12 -1.90 -1.75
CA ASN A 240 -6.67 -1.60 -3.10
C ASN A 240 -5.45 -2.44 -3.49
N GLU A 241 -4.54 -2.70 -2.55
CA GLU A 241 -3.38 -3.57 -2.81
C GLU A 241 -3.78 -5.01 -3.12
N ILE A 242 -4.76 -5.56 -2.39
CA ILE A 242 -5.33 -6.89 -2.70
C ILE A 242 -5.89 -6.89 -4.11
N ALA A 243 -6.70 -5.87 -4.44
CA ALA A 243 -7.36 -5.77 -5.73
C ALA A 243 -6.33 -5.69 -6.88
N GLN A 244 -5.31 -4.84 -6.74
CA GLN A 244 -4.23 -4.68 -7.71
C GLN A 244 -3.41 -5.95 -7.87
N SER A 245 -2.95 -6.54 -6.76
CA SER A 245 -2.06 -7.71 -6.78
C SER A 245 -2.78 -8.93 -7.38
N ARG A 246 -4.07 -9.11 -7.08
CA ARG A 246 -4.87 -10.22 -7.61
C ARG A 246 -5.38 -9.98 -9.03
N ALA A 247 -5.62 -8.73 -9.40
CA ALA A 247 -5.91 -8.37 -10.79
C ALA A 247 -4.68 -8.52 -11.69
N ALA A 248 -3.47 -8.26 -11.20
CA ALA A 248 -2.23 -8.48 -11.94
C ALA A 248 -1.89 -9.98 -12.06
N CYS A 249 -2.05 -10.73 -10.96
CA CYS A 249 -1.82 -12.17 -10.90
C CYS A 249 -2.88 -12.85 -10.03
N CYS A 250 -3.72 -13.71 -10.64
CA CYS A 250 -4.85 -14.33 -9.95
C CYS A 250 -4.46 -15.22 -8.76
N ASP A 251 -3.25 -15.79 -8.79
CA ASP A 251 -2.69 -16.65 -7.74
C ASP A 251 -2.06 -15.86 -6.59
N SER A 252 -2.00 -14.53 -6.67
CA SER A 252 -1.47 -13.68 -5.60
C SER A 252 -2.22 -13.91 -4.29
N SER A 253 -1.49 -14.15 -3.21
CA SER A 253 -2.11 -14.49 -1.92
C SER A 253 -1.28 -14.01 -0.74
N ILE A 254 -1.92 -13.28 0.18
CA ILE A 254 -1.35 -12.88 1.46
C ILE A 254 -2.09 -13.61 2.57
N ASN A 255 -1.37 -14.38 3.38
CA ASN A 255 -1.98 -15.27 4.39
C ASN A 255 -2.57 -14.49 5.57
N TYR A 256 -1.86 -13.45 6.03
CA TYR A 256 -2.21 -12.70 7.22
C TYR A 256 -2.09 -11.20 6.96
N TRP A 257 -3.15 -10.47 7.29
CA TRP A 257 -3.17 -9.02 7.35
C TRP A 257 -3.16 -8.59 8.82
N VAL A 258 -2.17 -7.79 9.22
CA VAL A 258 -1.95 -7.41 10.61
C VAL A 258 -1.98 -5.89 10.74
N HIS A 259 -2.96 -5.39 11.49
CA HIS A 259 -3.15 -3.95 11.68
C HIS A 259 -2.95 -3.54 13.13
N ASN A 260 -2.12 -2.53 13.35
CA ASN A 260 -1.99 -1.91 14.68
C ASN A 260 -3.07 -0.85 14.87
N GLY A 261 -3.66 -0.81 16.08
CA GLY A 261 -4.61 0.23 16.44
C GLY A 261 -3.99 1.62 16.50
N PHE A 262 -4.85 2.63 16.59
CA PHE A 262 -4.46 4.03 16.76
C PHE A 262 -3.75 4.28 18.10
N VAL A 263 -2.78 5.19 18.09
CA VAL A 263 -2.22 5.76 19.31
C VAL A 263 -3.05 7.00 19.67
N ASN A 264 -3.81 6.89 20.75
CA ASN A 264 -4.62 7.98 21.28
C ASN A 264 -3.81 8.76 22.31
N VAL A 265 -3.82 10.08 22.22
CA VAL A 265 -3.17 10.96 23.20
C VAL A 265 -4.27 11.53 24.09
N ASN A 266 -4.21 11.23 25.39
CA ASN A 266 -5.21 11.63 26.39
C ASN A 266 -6.59 10.94 26.28
N GLY A 267 -6.65 9.74 25.71
CA GLY A 267 -7.89 8.94 25.67
C GLY A 267 -8.92 9.37 24.61
N HIS A 268 -8.50 10.22 23.68
CA HIS A 268 -9.24 10.62 22.48
C HIS A 268 -8.35 10.48 21.24
#